data_AF-A0A2W3ZTA2-F1
#
_entry.id   AF-A0A2W3ZTA2-F1
#
_cell.length_a   1.000
_cell.length_b   1.000
_cell.length_c   1.000
_cell.angle_alpha   90.00
_cell.angle_beta   90.00
_cell.angle_gamma   90.00
#
_symmetry.space_group_name_H-M   'P 1'
#
loop_
_entity.id
_entity.type
_entity.pdbx_description
1 polymer ?
#
loop_
_entity_poly.entity_id
_entity_poly.type
_entity_poly.pdbx_seq_one_letter_code
_entity_poly.pdbx_strand_id
1 'polypeptide(L)'
;MANFTDEQRVEIAKQEYKDLKINKKVTINNNDTTIGYVSKVVNNKETGEQAFIITDGNPKVQKPSEVNNVTVLYQGSTSPEKIGSQAGEVKRDWWDNNKQILNNIEKSYKKPNTIFDPTKQMKSSAKTLNSAMDKYSNA
;
A
#
# COMPACT_ATOMS: atom_id res chain seq x y z
N MET A 1 -1.01 18.24 10.40
CA MET A 1 -0.55 17.56 9.16
C MET A 1 0.63 18.33 8.60
N ALA A 2 1.74 17.66 8.30
CA ALA A 2 2.82 18.28 7.54
C ALA A 2 2.28 18.66 6.14
N ASN A 3 2.45 19.92 5.75
CA ASN A 3 2.04 20.39 4.43
C ASN A 3 3.10 19.99 3.40
N PHE A 4 2.98 18.78 2.84
CA PHE A 4 3.80 18.33 1.72
C PHE A 4 3.37 19.01 0.42
N THR A 5 4.35 19.47 -0.37
CA THR A 5 4.13 19.92 -1.75
C THR A 5 3.68 18.76 -2.64
N ASP A 6 3.15 19.06 -3.82
CA ASP A 6 2.74 18.03 -4.77
C ASP A 6 3.91 17.14 -5.20
N GLU A 7 5.10 17.72 -5.40
CA GLU A 7 6.32 16.97 -5.69
C GLU A 7 6.68 16.03 -4.54
N GLN A 8 6.63 16.52 -3.30
CA GLN A 8 6.88 15.68 -2.12
C GLN A 8 5.87 14.55 -1.99
N ARG A 9 4.58 14.79 -2.30
CA ARG A 9 3.55 13.74 -2.33
C ARG A 9 3.85 12.67 -3.37
N VAL A 10 4.34 13.07 -4.55
CA VAL A 10 4.81 12.14 -5.58
C VAL A 10 6.01 11.33 -5.09
N GLU A 11 6.96 11.95 -4.41
CA GLU A 11 8.11 11.24 -3.84
C GLU A 11 7.72 10.25 -2.73
N ILE A 12 6.72 10.60 -1.91
CA ILE A 12 6.12 9.70 -0.91
C ILE A 12 5.50 8.49 -1.60
N ALA A 13 4.65 8.71 -2.63
CA ALA A 13 4.00 7.63 -3.37
C ALA A 13 5.04 6.68 -3.99
N LYS A 14 6.12 7.23 -4.59
CA LYS A 14 7.23 6.43 -5.16
C LYS A 14 7.92 5.50 -4.13
N GLN A 15 7.79 5.74 -2.83
CA GLN A 15 8.34 4.84 -1.81
C GLN A 15 7.66 3.46 -1.81
N GLU A 16 6.45 3.33 -2.34
CA GLU A 16 5.72 2.06 -2.42
C GLU A 16 6.45 0.98 -3.26
N TYR A 17 7.38 1.40 -4.12
CA TYR A 17 8.18 0.52 -4.97
C TYR A 17 9.60 0.27 -4.43
N LYS A 18 9.97 0.80 -3.27
CA LYS A 18 11.28 0.58 -2.65
C LYS A 18 11.28 -0.66 -1.74
N ASP A 19 12.45 -1.25 -1.52
CA ASP A 19 12.66 -2.32 -0.53
C ASP A 19 12.69 -1.74 0.90
N LEU A 20 11.51 -1.40 1.42
CA LEU A 20 11.33 -0.91 2.78
C LEU A 20 11.24 -2.07 3.78
N LYS A 21 11.94 -1.94 4.91
CA LYS A 21 11.99 -2.96 5.97
C LYS A 21 11.50 -2.40 7.29
N ILE A 22 10.96 -3.26 8.14
CA ILE A 22 10.47 -2.88 9.48
C ILE A 22 11.56 -2.11 10.25
N ASN A 23 11.14 -1.05 10.93
CA ASN A 23 11.94 -0.07 11.67
C ASN A 23 12.87 0.82 10.81
N LYS A 24 12.82 0.73 9.48
CA LYS A 24 13.58 1.66 8.63
C LYS A 24 12.91 3.01 8.58
N LYS A 25 13.72 4.06 8.65
CA LYS A 25 13.32 5.44 8.40
C LYS A 25 12.98 5.59 6.91
N VAL A 26 11.87 6.24 6.62
CA VAL A 26 11.43 6.57 5.26
C VAL A 26 11.62 8.06 5.05
N THR A 27 12.31 8.42 3.98
CA THR A 27 12.69 9.79 3.67
C THR A 27 12.40 10.15 2.22
N ILE A 28 12.21 11.44 1.98
CA ILE A 28 12.08 12.08 0.67
C ILE A 28 13.08 13.24 0.57
N ASN A 29 13.13 13.94 -0.56
CA ASN A 29 14.02 15.06 -0.85
C ASN A 29 15.48 14.69 -0.54
N ASN A 30 16.00 13.64 -1.17
CA ASN A 30 17.39 13.16 -0.97
C ASN A 30 17.79 12.89 0.49
N ASN A 31 16.84 12.46 1.32
CA ASN A 31 16.98 12.18 2.76
C ASN A 31 16.79 13.36 3.71
N ASP A 32 16.44 14.55 3.20
CA ASP A 32 16.29 15.74 4.04
C ASP A 32 14.97 15.75 4.83
N THR A 33 13.91 15.13 4.29
CA THR A 33 12.59 15.12 4.94
C THR A 33 12.23 13.70 5.37
N THR A 34 11.97 13.51 6.67
CA THR A 34 11.52 12.23 7.22
C THR A 34 10.00 12.15 7.18
N ILE A 35 9.48 11.08 6.56
CA ILE A 35 8.05 10.75 6.54
C ILE A 35 7.65 9.98 7.79
N GLY A 36 8.55 9.12 8.27
CA GLY A 36 8.34 8.30 9.46
C GLY A 36 9.19 7.04 9.43
N TYR A 37 8.72 6.00 10.11
CA TYR A 37 9.38 4.70 10.23
C TYR A 37 8.43 3.56 9.89
N VAL A 38 8.91 2.55 9.16
CA VAL A 38 8.10 1.39 8.77
C VAL A 38 7.75 0.57 10.01
N SER A 39 6.48 0.54 10.39
CA SER A 39 5.96 -0.26 11.49
C SER A 39 5.57 -1.68 11.08
N LYS A 40 5.14 -1.88 9.83
CA LYS A 40 4.76 -3.18 9.30
C LYS A 40 4.95 -3.21 7.79
N VAL A 41 5.40 -4.36 7.30
CA VAL A 41 5.44 -4.71 5.88
C VAL A 41 4.35 -5.76 5.65
N VAL A 42 3.49 -5.54 4.66
CA VAL A 42 2.46 -6.47 4.22
C VAL A 42 2.84 -6.97 2.84
N ASN A 43 2.88 -8.30 2.68
CA ASN A 43 3.12 -8.98 1.41
C ASN A 43 2.27 -10.25 1.38
N ASN A 44 1.00 -10.10 1.04
CA ASN A 44 0.04 -11.18 0.95
C ASN A 44 0.01 -11.72 -0.48
N LYS A 45 0.66 -12.87 -0.70
CA LYS A 45 0.73 -13.50 -2.02
C LYS A 45 -0.65 -13.89 -2.53
N GLU A 46 -1.50 -14.49 -1.69
CA GLU A 46 -2.83 -15.02 -2.06
C GLU A 46 -3.80 -13.94 -2.57
N THR A 47 -3.63 -12.70 -2.10
CA THR A 47 -4.47 -11.57 -2.52
C THR A 47 -3.75 -10.63 -3.48
N GLY A 48 -2.42 -10.74 -3.59
CA GLY A 48 -1.55 -9.81 -4.31
C GLY A 48 -1.33 -8.49 -3.59
N GLU A 49 -1.71 -8.36 -2.31
CA GLU A 49 -1.52 -7.11 -1.56
C GLU A 49 -0.06 -6.93 -1.14
N GLN A 50 0.48 -5.75 -1.45
CA GLN A 50 1.77 -5.29 -0.93
C GLN A 50 1.59 -3.89 -0.35
N ALA A 51 1.97 -3.69 0.90
CA ALA A 51 1.80 -2.42 1.58
C ALA A 51 2.83 -2.17 2.69
N PHE A 52 3.05 -0.90 2.98
CA PHE A 52 3.87 -0.44 4.11
C PHE A 52 3.05 0.43 5.03
N ILE A 53 3.09 0.15 6.33
CA ILE A 53 2.47 1.00 7.35
C ILE A 53 3.59 1.77 8.04
N ILE A 54 3.57 3.10 7.93
CA ILE A 54 4.60 4.01 8.41
C ILE A 54 4.02 4.85 9.56
N THR A 55 4.74 4.94 10.67
CA THR A 55 4.38 5.73 11.85
C THR A 55 5.31 6.93 11.99
N ASP A 56 4.83 8.01 12.61
CA ASP A 56 5.60 9.24 12.85
C ASP A 56 6.82 9.05 13.76
N GLY A 57 6.86 8.01 14.59
CA GLY A 57 8.01 7.62 15.41
C GLY A 57 8.48 6.18 15.16
N ASN A 58 9.62 5.84 15.78
CA ASN A 58 10.26 4.54 15.60
C ASN A 58 9.49 3.44 16.37
N PRO A 59 8.95 2.40 15.69
CA PRO A 59 8.15 1.34 16.30
C PRO A 59 8.88 0.53 17.38
N LYS A 60 10.22 0.60 17.43
CA LYS A 60 11.00 -0.06 18.50
C LYS A 60 10.81 0.59 19.88
N VAL A 61 10.44 1.87 19.91
CA VAL A 61 10.39 2.67 21.14
C VAL A 61 9.06 3.37 21.33
N GLN A 62 8.38 3.76 20.25
CA GLN A 62 7.08 4.40 20.28
C GLN A 62 5.98 3.35 20.43
N LYS A 63 5.14 3.51 21.46
CA LYS A 63 3.97 2.66 21.65
C LYS A 63 2.88 3.02 20.63
N PRO A 64 2.00 2.08 20.25
CA PRO A 64 0.92 2.37 19.30
C PRO A 64 0.02 3.55 19.71
N SER A 65 -0.23 3.73 21.01
CA SER A 65 -0.99 4.86 21.56
C SER A 65 -0.25 6.21 21.52
N GLU A 66 1.03 6.22 21.19
CA GLU A 66 1.84 7.45 21.09
C GLU A 66 2.02 7.90 19.63
N VAL A 67 1.44 7.14 18.68
CA VAL A 67 1.44 7.47 17.25
C VAL A 67 0.36 8.51 16.97
N ASN A 68 0.75 9.64 16.37
CA ASN A 68 -0.19 10.72 16.01
C ASN A 68 -0.43 10.81 14.50
N ASN A 69 0.38 10.13 13.68
CA ASN A 69 0.18 10.07 12.24
C ASN A 69 0.58 8.70 11.72
N VAL A 70 -0.28 8.13 10.88
CA VAL A 70 -0.03 6.89 10.15
C VAL A 70 -0.13 7.15 8.65
N THR A 71 0.83 6.64 7.90
CA THR A 71 0.77 6.56 6.44
C THR A 71 0.71 5.11 6.02
N VAL A 72 -0.27 4.75 5.19
CA VAL A 72 -0.35 3.43 4.56
C VAL A 72 -0.04 3.59 3.08
N LEU A 73 1.06 3.01 2.63
CA LEU A 73 1.46 2.98 1.22
C LEU A 73 1.09 1.63 0.64
N TYR A 74 0.18 1.60 -0.33
CA TYR A 74 -0.14 0.40 -1.10
C TYR A 74 0.66 0.40 -2.38
N GLN A 75 1.39 -0.67 -2.66
CA GLN A 75 2.12 -0.79 -3.90
C GLN A 75 1.15 -1.00 -5.07
N GLY A 76 1.21 -0.11 -6.05
CA GLY A 76 0.47 -0.25 -7.30
C GLY A 76 0.92 -1.46 -8.11
N SER A 77 0.15 -1.78 -9.16
CA SER A 77 0.49 -2.88 -10.06
C SER A 77 1.86 -2.67 -10.71
N THR A 78 2.66 -3.73 -10.77
CA THR A 78 3.95 -3.71 -11.48
C THR A 78 3.75 -4.17 -12.91
N SER A 79 4.34 -3.47 -13.88
CA SER A 79 4.21 -3.80 -15.31
C SER A 79 4.59 -5.26 -15.61
N PRO A 80 3.85 -5.96 -16.51
CA PRO A 80 4.16 -7.31 -16.97
C PRO A 80 5.61 -7.52 -17.42
N GLU A 81 6.26 -6.47 -17.94
CA GLU A 81 7.65 -6.51 -18.42
C GLU A 81 8.66 -6.78 -17.30
N LYS A 82 8.35 -6.41 -16.06
CA LYS A 82 9.20 -6.71 -14.88
C LYS A 82 8.93 -8.10 -14.28
N ILE A 83 7.91 -8.80 -14.76
CA ILE A 83 7.50 -10.14 -14.26
C ILE A 83 8.39 -11.26 -14.83
N GLY A 84 9.22 -10.97 -15.84
CA GLY A 84 10.13 -11.93 -16.48
C GLY A 84 11.17 -12.59 -15.55
N SER A 85 11.42 -12.06 -14.34
CA SER A 85 12.47 -12.54 -13.44
C SER A 85 11.99 -13.19 -12.13
N GLN A 86 10.68 -13.29 -11.84
CA GLN A 86 10.13 -13.86 -10.59
C GLN A 86 8.84 -14.71 -10.79
N ALA A 87 8.78 -15.49 -11.86
CA ALA A 87 7.54 -15.77 -12.60
C ALA A 87 6.55 -16.85 -12.09
N GLY A 88 6.72 -17.48 -10.93
CA GLY A 88 5.87 -18.64 -10.59
C GLY A 88 4.50 -18.31 -9.99
N GLU A 89 4.51 -17.71 -8.80
CA GLU A 89 3.33 -17.65 -7.93
C GLU A 89 2.74 -16.24 -7.82
N VAL A 90 3.58 -15.22 -7.76
CA VAL A 90 3.19 -13.79 -7.67
C VAL A 90 2.41 -13.33 -8.90
N LYS A 91 2.61 -14.00 -10.05
CA LYS A 91 1.94 -13.67 -11.32
C LYS A 91 0.47 -14.10 -11.38
N ARG A 92 0.06 -15.16 -10.65
CA ARG A 92 -1.31 -15.71 -10.73
C ARG A 92 -2.32 -14.81 -10.02
N ASP A 93 -2.04 -14.43 -8.77
CA ASP A 93 -2.98 -13.63 -7.98
C ASP A 93 -3.08 -12.18 -8.46
N TRP A 94 -1.99 -11.61 -8.99
CA TRP A 94 -2.01 -10.32 -9.66
C TRP A 94 -2.84 -10.32 -10.95
N TRP A 95 -2.71 -11.38 -11.77
CA TRP A 95 -3.50 -11.54 -13.00
C TRP A 95 -5.00 -11.65 -12.73
N ASP A 96 -5.39 -12.39 -11.69
CA ASP A 96 -6.79 -12.58 -11.34
C ASP A 96 -7.47 -11.27 -10.89
N ASN A 97 -6.76 -10.43 -10.11
CA ASN A 97 -7.25 -9.11 -9.74
C ASN A 97 -7.49 -8.23 -10.98
N ASN A 98 -6.54 -8.18 -11.91
CA ASN A 98 -6.68 -7.39 -13.15
C ASN A 98 -7.80 -7.92 -14.06
N LYS A 99 -7.92 -9.24 -14.19
CA LYS A 99 -8.98 -9.88 -14.97
C LYS A 99 -10.37 -9.55 -14.40
N GLN A 100 -10.51 -9.53 -13.07
CA GLN A 100 -11.77 -9.12 -12.44
C GLN A 100 -12.09 -7.65 -12.69
N ILE A 101 -11.10 -6.75 -12.57
CA ILE A 101 -11.29 -5.33 -12.86
C ILE A 101 -11.72 -5.12 -14.31
N LEU A 102 -11.04 -5.74 -15.27
CA LEU A 102 -11.40 -5.64 -16.69
C LEU A 102 -12.83 -6.14 -16.94
N ASN A 103 -13.20 -7.29 -16.39
CA ASN A 103 -14.56 -7.83 -16.50
C ASN A 103 -15.62 -6.91 -15.86
N ASN A 104 -15.29 -6.29 -14.73
CA ASN A 104 -16.18 -5.32 -14.08
C ASN A 104 -16.36 -4.06 -14.96
N ILE A 105 -15.30 -3.56 -15.59
CA ILE A 105 -15.35 -2.43 -16.55
C ILE A 105 -16.19 -2.80 -17.78
N GLU A 106 -15.97 -3.96 -18.38
CA GLU A 106 -16.75 -4.41 -19.53
C GLU A 106 -18.25 -4.51 -19.23
N LYS A 107 -18.59 -5.03 -18.04
CA LYS A 107 -19.97 -5.12 -17.57
C LYS A 107 -20.55 -3.75 -17.24
N SER A 108 -19.75 -2.80 -16.74
CA SER A 108 -20.24 -1.46 -16.42
C SER A 108 -20.67 -0.69 -17.67
N TYR A 109 -20.02 -0.88 -18.83
CA TYR A 109 -20.49 -0.30 -20.08
C TYR A 109 -21.92 -0.75 -20.46
N LYS A 110 -22.29 -1.98 -20.12
CA LYS A 110 -23.65 -2.52 -20.34
C LYS A 110 -24.61 -2.18 -19.20
N LYS A 111 -24.09 -1.92 -18.00
CA LYS A 111 -24.87 -1.68 -16.77
C LYS A 111 -24.17 -0.62 -15.89
N PRO A 112 -24.25 0.67 -16.24
CA PRO A 112 -23.40 1.72 -15.66
C PRO A 112 -23.61 2.00 -14.17
N ASN A 113 -24.72 1.55 -13.58
CA ASN A 113 -25.04 1.74 -12.16
C ASN A 113 -24.90 0.46 -11.31
N THR A 114 -24.24 -0.58 -11.85
CA THR A 114 -24.01 -1.81 -11.08
C THR A 114 -22.82 -1.64 -10.15
N ILE A 115 -23.04 -1.93 -8.87
CA ILE A 115 -21.95 -2.09 -7.90
C ILE A 115 -21.37 -3.49 -8.09
N PHE A 116 -20.10 -3.57 -8.49
CA PHE A 116 -19.39 -4.83 -8.67
C PHE A 116 -18.65 -5.21 -7.39
N ASP A 117 -18.51 -6.51 -7.15
CA ASP A 117 -17.73 -7.02 -6.04
C ASP A 117 -16.26 -6.54 -6.13
N PRO A 118 -15.68 -6.05 -5.02
CA PRO A 118 -14.28 -5.65 -4.99
C PRO A 118 -13.38 -6.88 -5.12
N THR A 119 -12.17 -6.65 -5.64
CA THR A 119 -11.19 -7.72 -5.82
C THR A 119 -10.69 -8.28 -4.49
N LYS A 120 -10.06 -9.45 -4.53
CA LYS A 120 -9.41 -10.02 -3.33
C LYS A 120 -8.39 -9.05 -2.75
N GLN A 121 -7.59 -8.38 -3.61
CA GLN A 121 -6.64 -7.37 -3.19
C GLN A 121 -7.32 -6.20 -2.49
N MET A 122 -8.40 -5.64 -3.07
CA MET A 122 -9.13 -4.52 -2.46
C MET A 122 -9.68 -4.88 -1.07
N LYS A 123 -10.25 -6.09 -0.93
CA LYS A 123 -10.72 -6.60 0.38
C LYS A 123 -9.57 -6.78 1.37
N SER A 124 -8.41 -7.25 0.92
CA SER A 124 -7.20 -7.41 1.73
C SER A 124 -6.65 -6.06 2.19
N SER A 125 -6.50 -5.12 1.27
CA SER A 125 -6.05 -3.74 1.54
C SER A 125 -6.96 -3.02 2.54
N ALA A 126 -8.28 -3.19 2.42
CA ALA A 126 -9.24 -2.63 3.39
C ALA A 126 -9.03 -3.21 4.80
N LYS A 127 -8.80 -4.52 4.92
CA LYS A 127 -8.47 -5.16 6.20
C LYS A 127 -7.16 -4.62 6.78
N THR A 128 -6.14 -4.40 5.95
CA THR A 128 -4.87 -3.79 6.36
C THR A 128 -5.07 -2.37 6.87
N LEU A 129 -5.86 -1.55 6.17
CA LEU A 129 -6.19 -0.19 6.61
C LEU A 129 -6.88 -0.21 7.96
N ASN A 130 -7.95 -0.99 8.09
CA ASN A 130 -8.70 -1.11 9.35
C ASN A 130 -7.79 -1.58 10.49
N SER A 131 -6.95 -2.59 10.24
CA SER A 131 -6.00 -3.07 11.25
C SER A 131 -5.00 -1.98 11.68
N ALA A 132 -4.58 -1.11 10.77
CA ALA A 132 -3.70 0.01 11.08
C ALA A 132 -4.43 1.07 11.91
N MET A 133 -5.66 1.42 11.54
CA MET A 133 -6.50 2.36 12.27
C MET A 133 -6.84 1.86 13.67
N ASP A 134 -7.20 0.58 13.82
CA ASP A 134 -7.49 -0.04 15.11
C ASP A 134 -6.26 -0.05 16.02
N LYS A 135 -5.07 -0.36 15.46
CA LYS A 135 -3.82 -0.43 16.21
C LYS A 135 -3.32 0.95 16.66
N TYR A 136 -3.46 1.95 15.79
CA TYR A 136 -2.95 3.31 16.00
C TYR A 136 -4.13 4.28 16.13
N SER A 137 -4.96 4.06 17.15
CA SER A 137 -6.23 4.77 17.36
C SER A 137 -6.12 6.28 17.60
N ASN A 138 -4.92 6.78 17.89
CA ASN A 138 -4.65 8.19 18.19
C ASN A 138 -4.12 8.96 16.97
N ALA A 139 -3.94 8.28 15.83
CA ALA A 139 -3.45 8.85 14.58
C ALA A 139 -4.55 9.51 13.73
#